data_AF-A0A9D1EQQ5-F1
#
_entry.id   AF-A0A9D1EQQ5-F1
#
_cell.length_a   1.000
_cell.length_b   1.000
_cell.length_c   1.000
_cell.angle_alpha   90.00
_cell.angle_beta   90.00
_cell.angle_gamma   90.00
#
_symmetry.space_group_name_H-M   'P 1'
#
loop_
_entity.id
_entity.type
_entity.pdbx_description
1 polymer ?
#
loop_
_entity_poly.entity_id
_entity_poly.type
_entity_poly.pdbx_seq_one_letter_code
_entity_poly.pdbx_strand_id
1 'polypeptide(L)'
;MDFEVFSKTELEDLYRSMEENMNEDQKALFIEQYGSMSAWKEHFLKNASSEEAQKNFQKVVEWHGSKEKALEVSRNPGNPDSFSAYQKQMDVVLRKLAARKGQDADSPEVRKLAEEYDFVTRQMFRLPDASAMVLELAAAYQTNPKIQAAQDRVYGEGSTEFIGRALEAFYNRPARRWGTE
;
A
#
# COMPACT_ATOMS: atom_id res chain seq x y z
N MET A 1 -1.16 26.77 4.52
CA MET A 1 -1.19 25.37 4.06
C MET A 1 -0.19 25.30 2.94
N ASP A 2 0.88 24.54 3.15
CA ASP A 2 2.03 24.48 2.25
C ASP A 2 2.01 23.15 1.48
N PHE A 3 2.45 23.21 0.24
CA PHE A 3 2.48 22.11 -0.72
C PHE A 3 3.88 21.50 -0.72
N GLU A 4 4.31 21.02 0.46
CA GLU A 4 5.70 20.66 0.73
C GLU A 4 6.16 19.42 -0.07
N VAL A 5 5.28 18.43 -0.25
CA VAL A 5 5.63 17.18 -0.96
C VAL A 5 5.30 17.28 -2.45
N PHE A 6 4.02 17.49 -2.78
CA PHE A 6 3.55 17.75 -4.14
C PHE A 6 3.15 19.21 -4.27
N SER A 7 3.67 19.86 -5.31
CA SER A 7 3.29 21.23 -5.66
C SER A 7 1.81 21.29 -6.04
N LYS A 8 1.24 22.50 -5.92
CA LYS A 8 -0.13 22.75 -6.36
C LYS A 8 -0.36 22.32 -7.81
N THR A 9 0.58 22.62 -8.71
CA THR A 9 0.48 22.26 -10.14
C THR A 9 0.42 20.75 -10.34
N GLU A 10 1.23 19.98 -9.62
CA GLU A 10 1.23 18.51 -9.73
C GLU A 10 -0.08 17.90 -9.22
N LEU A 11 -0.67 18.48 -8.17
CA LEU A 11 -1.97 18.06 -7.64
C LEU A 11 -3.12 18.46 -8.57
N GLU A 12 -3.04 19.62 -9.21
CA GLU A 12 -3.99 20.03 -10.25
C GLU A 12 -3.92 19.10 -11.48
N ASP A 13 -2.71 18.68 -11.86
CA ASP A 13 -2.51 17.69 -12.91
C ASP A 13 -3.07 16.31 -12.52
N LEU A 14 -2.88 15.90 -11.27
CA LEU A 14 -3.45 14.65 -10.75
C LEU A 14 -4.98 14.71 -10.74
N TYR A 15 -5.56 15.82 -10.30
CA TYR A 15 -7.00 16.06 -10.36
C TYR A 15 -7.54 15.92 -11.78
N ARG A 16 -6.90 16.58 -12.75
CA ARG A 16 -7.31 16.52 -14.16
C ARG A 16 -7.29 15.09 -14.67
N SER A 17 -6.24 14.34 -14.37
CA SER A 17 -6.14 12.93 -14.75
C SER A 17 -7.24 12.07 -14.14
N MET A 18 -7.64 12.32 -12.87
CA MET A 18 -8.77 11.62 -12.26
C MET A 18 -10.10 11.97 -12.95
N GLU A 19 -10.35 13.25 -13.20
CA GLU A 19 -11.56 13.73 -13.88
C GLU A 19 -11.70 13.18 -15.31
N GLU A 20 -10.60 13.09 -16.07
CA GLU A 20 -10.57 12.54 -17.43
C GLU A 20 -10.87 11.03 -17.46
N ASN A 21 -10.54 10.30 -16.40
CA ASN A 21 -10.81 8.86 -16.29
C ASN A 21 -12.22 8.55 -15.73
N MET A 22 -12.98 9.56 -15.31
CA MET A 22 -14.34 9.37 -14.82
C MET A 22 -15.36 9.36 -15.96
N ASN A 23 -16.31 8.43 -15.87
CA ASN A 23 -17.51 8.47 -16.70
C ASN A 23 -18.54 9.49 -16.15
N GLU A 24 -19.58 9.77 -16.94
CA GLU A 24 -20.57 10.78 -16.58
C GLU A 24 -21.36 10.43 -15.31
N ASP A 25 -21.64 9.14 -15.06
CA ASP A 25 -22.32 8.71 -13.83
C ASP A 25 -21.44 8.98 -12.59
N GLN A 26 -20.14 8.73 -12.68
CA GLN A 26 -19.19 9.03 -11.61
C GLN A 26 -19.09 10.54 -11.37
N LYS A 27 -19.02 11.36 -12.44
CA LYS A 27 -19.00 12.82 -12.32
C LYS A 27 -20.29 13.34 -11.68
N ALA A 28 -21.45 12.76 -12.03
CA ALA A 28 -22.74 13.16 -11.46
C ALA A 28 -22.77 12.98 -9.93
N LEU A 29 -22.15 11.91 -9.39
CA LEU A 29 -22.03 11.71 -7.93
C LEU A 29 -21.25 12.84 -7.24
N PHE A 30 -20.15 13.29 -7.84
CA PHE A 30 -19.38 14.42 -7.31
C PHE A 30 -20.12 15.75 -7.47
N ILE A 31 -20.82 15.95 -8.57
CA ILE A 31 -21.65 17.15 -8.79
C ILE A 31 -22.81 17.20 -7.78
N GLU A 32 -23.46 16.07 -7.47
CA GLU A 32 -24.50 16.02 -6.44
C GLU A 32 -23.95 16.37 -5.05
N GLN A 33 -22.77 15.84 -4.70
CA GLN A 33 -22.16 16.06 -3.39
C GLN A 33 -21.57 17.46 -3.21
N TYR A 34 -20.90 18.00 -4.25
CA TYR A 34 -20.11 19.24 -4.16
C TYR A 34 -20.72 20.41 -4.94
N GLY A 35 -21.80 20.18 -5.69
CA GLY A 35 -22.49 21.17 -6.52
C GLY A 35 -21.87 21.37 -7.92
N SER A 36 -20.58 21.13 -8.08
CA SER A 36 -19.88 21.17 -9.38
C SER A 36 -18.53 20.47 -9.32
N MET A 37 -17.98 20.11 -10.49
CA MET A 37 -16.61 19.60 -10.58
C MET A 37 -15.58 20.64 -10.14
N SER A 38 -15.81 21.93 -10.43
CA SER A 38 -14.93 23.00 -9.95
C SER A 38 -14.90 23.10 -8.42
N ALA A 39 -16.05 22.99 -7.76
CA ALA A 39 -16.12 22.96 -6.29
C ALA A 39 -15.44 21.70 -5.71
N TRP A 40 -15.58 20.55 -6.37
CA TRP A 40 -14.85 19.34 -6.00
C TRP A 40 -13.33 19.51 -6.15
N LYS A 41 -12.84 20.16 -7.22
CA LYS A 41 -11.42 20.51 -7.38
C LYS A 41 -10.89 21.36 -6.23
N GLU A 42 -11.61 22.41 -5.85
CA GLU A 42 -11.23 23.27 -4.72
C GLU A 42 -11.16 22.48 -3.41
N HIS A 43 -12.17 21.65 -3.16
CA HIS A 43 -12.19 20.77 -1.99
C HIS A 43 -11.02 19.77 -1.98
N PHE A 44 -10.74 19.15 -3.12
CA PHE A 44 -9.60 18.24 -3.30
C PHE A 44 -8.27 18.95 -2.96
N LEU A 45 -8.01 20.12 -3.56
CA LEU A 45 -6.77 20.86 -3.31
C LEU A 45 -6.64 21.32 -1.86
N LYS A 46 -7.74 21.75 -1.24
CA LYS A 46 -7.76 22.13 0.18
C LYS A 46 -7.38 20.94 1.06
N ASN A 47 -7.97 19.77 0.83
CA ASN A 47 -7.68 18.56 1.59
C ASN A 47 -6.25 18.07 1.34
N ALA A 48 -5.78 18.12 0.10
CA ALA A 48 -4.42 17.75 -0.26
C ALA A 48 -3.37 18.62 0.44
N SER A 49 -3.70 19.86 0.78
CA SER A 49 -2.81 20.76 1.52
C SER A 49 -2.84 20.60 3.04
N SER A 50 -3.66 19.69 3.57
CA SER A 50 -3.69 19.37 5.01
C SER A 50 -2.42 18.65 5.46
N GLU A 51 -2.06 18.83 6.75
CA GLU A 51 -0.88 18.20 7.33
C GLU A 51 -0.93 16.66 7.23
N GLU A 52 -2.11 16.08 7.44
CA GLU A 52 -2.32 14.62 7.30
C GLU A 52 -2.11 14.16 5.86
N ALA A 53 -2.66 14.89 4.88
CA ALA A 53 -2.45 14.57 3.47
C ALA A 53 -0.97 14.70 3.07
N GLN A 54 -0.27 15.74 3.52
CA GLN A 54 1.17 15.91 3.25
C GLN A 54 2.00 14.77 3.86
N LYS A 55 1.69 14.34 5.10
CA LYS A 55 2.33 13.16 5.71
C LYS A 55 2.08 11.88 4.90
N ASN A 56 0.85 11.69 4.41
CA ASN A 56 0.51 10.53 3.58
C ASN A 56 1.23 10.59 2.23
N PHE A 57 1.34 11.77 1.61
CA PHE A 57 2.11 11.95 0.38
C PHE A 57 3.59 11.65 0.58
N GLN A 58 4.18 12.10 1.69
CA GLN A 58 5.56 11.79 2.04
C GLN A 58 5.78 10.27 2.11
N LYS A 59 4.89 9.53 2.78
CA LYS A 59 4.94 8.05 2.81
C LYS A 59 4.83 7.42 1.43
N VAL A 60 3.94 7.90 0.59
CA VAL A 60 3.79 7.40 -0.79
C VAL A 60 5.09 7.63 -1.57
N VAL A 61 5.72 8.80 -1.45
CA VAL A 61 7.02 9.08 -2.08
C VAL A 61 8.10 8.14 -1.58
N GLU A 62 8.16 7.88 -0.26
CA GLU A 62 9.11 6.93 0.34
C GLU A 62 8.93 5.52 -0.20
N TRP A 63 7.70 5.00 -0.26
CA TRP A 63 7.43 3.66 -0.78
C TRP A 63 7.74 3.50 -2.27
N HIS A 64 7.46 4.54 -3.07
CA HIS A 64 7.74 4.52 -4.51
C HIS A 64 9.19 4.91 -4.85
N GLY A 65 9.97 5.36 -3.86
CA GLY A 65 11.38 5.74 -3.96
C GLY A 65 11.65 7.09 -4.64
N SER A 66 10.65 7.68 -5.32
CA SER A 66 10.73 9.05 -5.83
C SER A 66 9.35 9.65 -6.04
N LYS A 67 9.31 10.98 -6.09
CA LYS A 67 8.10 11.77 -6.32
C LYS A 67 7.50 11.51 -7.69
N GLU A 68 8.35 11.38 -8.70
CA GLU A 68 7.97 11.14 -10.10
C GLU A 68 7.27 9.80 -10.25
N LYS A 69 7.82 8.74 -9.64
CA LYS A 69 7.22 7.39 -9.65
C LYS A 69 5.88 7.35 -8.93
N ALA A 70 5.76 8.04 -7.79
CA ALA A 70 4.51 8.17 -7.07
C ALA A 70 3.40 8.84 -7.92
N LEU A 71 3.74 9.92 -8.63
CA LEU A 71 2.79 10.60 -9.53
C LEU A 71 2.40 9.76 -10.73
N GLU A 72 3.34 9.03 -11.34
CA GLU A 72 3.07 8.14 -12.47
C GLU A 72 2.04 7.07 -12.11
N VAL A 73 2.23 6.40 -10.97
CA VAL A 73 1.31 5.39 -10.44
C VAL A 73 -0.06 6.01 -10.14
N SER A 74 -0.08 7.19 -9.54
CA SER A 74 -1.34 7.87 -9.15
C SER A 74 -2.18 8.33 -10.34
N ARG A 75 -1.54 8.73 -11.45
CA ARG A 75 -2.22 9.17 -12.69
C ARG A 75 -2.84 8.02 -13.49
N ASN A 76 -2.33 6.81 -13.32
CA ASN A 76 -2.86 5.64 -13.98
C ASN A 76 -3.31 4.65 -12.91
N PRO A 77 -4.53 4.75 -12.36
CA PRO A 77 -4.94 3.94 -11.19
C PRO A 77 -4.98 2.41 -11.45
N GLY A 78 -4.78 1.96 -12.70
CA GLY A 78 -4.87 0.55 -13.06
C GLY A 78 -6.32 0.05 -13.11
N ASN A 79 -6.50 -1.25 -13.35
CA ASN A 79 -7.83 -1.86 -13.34
C ASN A 79 -8.27 -2.15 -11.90
N PRO A 80 -9.40 -1.59 -11.40
CA PRO A 80 -9.93 -1.88 -10.07
C PRO A 80 -10.17 -3.38 -9.80
N ASP A 81 -10.54 -4.16 -10.82
CA ASP A 81 -10.76 -5.60 -10.70
C ASP A 81 -9.48 -6.35 -10.32
N SER A 82 -8.32 -5.85 -10.79
CA SER A 82 -7.01 -6.40 -10.43
C SER A 82 -6.70 -6.21 -8.95
N PHE A 83 -7.15 -5.10 -8.34
CA PHE A 83 -6.92 -4.83 -6.93
C PHE A 83 -7.63 -5.86 -6.03
N SER A 84 -8.89 -6.19 -6.34
CA SER A 84 -9.63 -7.23 -5.60
C SER A 84 -8.99 -8.61 -5.77
N ALA A 85 -8.47 -8.92 -6.96
CA ALA A 85 -7.73 -10.16 -7.20
C ALA A 85 -6.46 -10.25 -6.35
N TYR A 86 -5.67 -9.16 -6.27
CA TYR A 86 -4.48 -9.11 -5.42
C TYR A 86 -4.82 -9.22 -3.93
N GLN A 87 -5.91 -8.58 -3.47
CA GLN A 87 -6.37 -8.73 -2.08
C GLN A 87 -6.69 -10.18 -1.74
N LYS A 88 -7.37 -10.91 -2.64
CA LYS A 88 -7.67 -12.34 -2.44
C LYS A 88 -6.40 -13.19 -2.42
N GLN A 89 -5.44 -12.92 -3.31
CA GLN A 89 -4.15 -13.60 -3.31
C GLN A 89 -3.40 -13.35 -2.00
N MET A 90 -3.38 -12.10 -1.53
CA MET A 90 -2.76 -11.71 -0.28
C MET A 90 -3.37 -12.45 0.92
N ASP A 91 -4.71 -12.50 1.01
CA ASP A 91 -5.40 -13.24 2.08
C ASP A 91 -5.03 -14.72 2.09
N VAL A 92 -4.93 -15.35 0.91
CA VAL A 92 -4.51 -16.75 0.78
C VAL A 92 -3.08 -16.94 1.34
N VAL A 93 -2.15 -16.04 1.01
CA VAL A 93 -0.77 -16.11 1.53
C VAL A 93 -0.75 -15.94 3.05
N LEU A 94 -1.48 -14.95 3.58
CA LEU A 94 -1.58 -14.69 5.01
C LEU A 94 -2.18 -15.88 5.78
N ARG A 95 -3.21 -16.55 5.25
CA ARG A 95 -3.74 -17.79 5.83
C ARG A 95 -2.72 -18.92 5.86
N LYS A 96 -1.94 -19.09 4.78
CA LYS A 96 -0.88 -20.10 4.72
C LYS A 96 0.24 -19.79 5.73
N LEU A 97 0.60 -18.52 5.91
CA LEU A 97 1.56 -18.10 6.94
C LEU A 97 1.01 -18.36 8.34
N ALA A 98 -0.23 -17.96 8.62
CA ALA A 98 -0.90 -18.21 9.90
C ALA A 98 -0.96 -19.71 10.26
N ALA A 99 -1.24 -20.58 9.29
CA ALA A 99 -1.27 -22.02 9.49
C ALA A 99 0.10 -22.62 9.88
N ARG A 100 1.19 -21.87 9.69
CA ARG A 100 2.55 -22.25 10.07
C ARG A 100 3.00 -21.63 11.39
N LYS A 101 2.11 -20.92 12.09
CA LYS A 101 2.37 -20.37 13.42
C LYS A 101 2.94 -21.46 14.33
N GLY A 102 4.09 -21.18 14.95
CA GLY A 102 4.85 -22.12 15.78
C GLY A 102 6.02 -22.81 15.07
N GLN A 103 6.15 -22.66 13.74
CA GLN A 103 7.36 -23.00 13.00
C GLN A 103 8.43 -21.89 13.15
N ASP A 104 9.64 -22.15 12.68
CA ASP A 104 10.65 -21.12 12.52
C ASP A 104 10.23 -20.10 11.45
N ALA A 105 10.28 -18.82 11.80
CA ALA A 105 9.91 -17.70 10.93
C ALA A 105 10.84 -17.54 9.72
N ASP A 106 12.06 -18.08 9.75
CA ASP A 106 12.99 -18.13 8.60
C ASP A 106 13.11 -19.53 7.97
N SER A 107 12.20 -20.45 8.31
CA SER A 107 12.14 -21.76 7.64
C SER A 107 11.93 -21.60 6.13
N PRO A 108 12.46 -22.51 5.29
CA PRO A 108 12.32 -22.42 3.83
C PRO A 108 10.86 -22.27 3.36
N GLU A 109 9.93 -22.95 4.02
CA GLU A 109 8.51 -22.94 3.67
C GLU A 109 7.84 -21.61 4.04
N VAL A 110 8.18 -21.02 5.19
CA VAL A 110 7.68 -19.70 5.59
C VAL A 110 8.29 -18.62 4.69
N ARG A 111 9.58 -18.74 4.36
CA ARG A 111 10.27 -17.82 3.46
C ARG A 111 9.64 -17.77 2.08
N LYS A 112 9.29 -18.93 1.52
CA LYS A 112 8.60 -19.00 0.21
C LYS A 112 7.26 -18.26 0.23
N LEU A 113 6.54 -18.30 1.34
CA LEU A 113 5.29 -17.56 1.50
C LEU A 113 5.54 -16.05 1.69
N ALA A 114 6.59 -15.66 2.40
CA ALA A 114 6.99 -14.25 2.50
C ALA A 114 7.43 -13.68 1.13
N GLU A 115 8.07 -14.48 0.29
CA GLU A 115 8.39 -14.11 -1.11
C GLU A 115 7.12 -13.96 -1.98
N GLU A 116 6.13 -14.85 -1.82
CA GLU A 116 4.82 -14.73 -2.47
C GLU A 116 4.10 -13.45 -2.00
N TYR A 117 4.18 -13.12 -0.70
CA TYR A 117 3.66 -11.89 -0.12
C TYR A 117 4.32 -10.64 -0.71
N ASP A 118 5.66 -10.61 -0.79
CA ASP A 118 6.42 -9.53 -1.45
C ASP A 118 5.95 -9.32 -2.88
N PHE A 119 5.88 -10.41 -3.65
CA PHE A 119 5.49 -10.35 -5.06
C PHE A 119 4.10 -9.76 -5.23
N VAL A 120 3.10 -10.28 -4.49
CA VAL A 120 1.72 -9.77 -4.56
C VAL A 120 1.67 -8.30 -4.10
N THR A 121 2.43 -7.92 -3.08
CA THR A 121 2.48 -6.55 -2.57
C THR A 121 3.01 -5.59 -3.62
N ARG A 122 4.13 -5.94 -4.26
CA ARG A 122 4.72 -5.11 -5.31
C ARG A 122 3.80 -4.97 -6.51
N GLN A 123 3.07 -6.02 -6.90
CA GLN A 123 2.10 -5.93 -8.00
C GLN A 123 0.90 -5.06 -7.63
N MET A 124 0.35 -5.27 -6.42
CA MET A 124 -0.84 -4.55 -5.94
C MET A 124 -0.61 -3.05 -5.83
N PHE A 125 0.53 -2.65 -5.27
CA PHE A 125 0.88 -1.25 -5.03
C PHE A 125 1.82 -0.67 -6.10
N ARG A 126 2.23 -1.46 -7.09
CA ARG A 126 3.19 -1.08 -8.15
C ARG A 126 4.48 -0.48 -7.58
N LEU A 127 5.01 -1.17 -6.57
CA LEU A 127 6.21 -0.77 -5.87
C LEU A 127 7.44 -1.35 -6.57
N PRO A 128 8.51 -0.54 -6.77
CA PRO A 128 9.78 -1.08 -7.25
C PRO A 128 10.40 -2.03 -6.21
N ASP A 129 10.17 -1.75 -4.93
CA ASP A 129 10.63 -2.51 -3.77
C ASP A 129 9.59 -2.36 -2.66
N ALA A 130 9.18 -3.46 -2.02
CA ALA A 130 8.15 -3.42 -0.97
C ALA A 130 8.73 -3.36 0.45
N SER A 131 10.05 -3.39 0.63
CA SER A 131 10.71 -3.52 1.94
C SER A 131 10.30 -2.41 2.89
N ALA A 132 10.29 -1.15 2.44
CA ALA A 132 9.93 -0.01 3.27
C ALA A 132 8.50 -0.15 3.85
N MET A 133 7.53 -0.49 3.00
CA MET A 133 6.13 -0.64 3.39
C MET A 133 5.92 -1.89 4.24
N VAL A 134 6.52 -3.01 3.86
CA VAL A 134 6.28 -4.30 4.52
C VAL A 134 6.99 -4.38 5.87
N LEU A 135 8.17 -3.78 6.03
CA LEU A 135 8.85 -3.70 7.33
C LEU A 135 8.08 -2.82 8.33
N GLU A 136 7.50 -1.69 7.88
CA GLU A 136 6.62 -0.87 8.73
C GLU A 136 5.40 -1.68 9.19
N LEU A 137 4.76 -2.41 8.28
CA LEU A 137 3.64 -3.30 8.59
C LEU A 137 4.04 -4.43 9.53
N ALA A 138 5.19 -5.06 9.29
CA ALA A 138 5.73 -6.15 10.12
C ALA A 138 5.98 -5.68 11.55
N ALA A 139 6.57 -4.50 11.74
CA ALA A 139 6.74 -3.89 13.05
C ALA A 139 5.39 -3.63 13.74
N ALA A 140 4.40 -3.13 13.01
CA ALA A 140 3.05 -2.92 13.54
C ALA A 140 2.36 -4.23 13.94
N TYR A 141 2.53 -5.30 13.16
CA TYR A 141 2.00 -6.63 13.45
C TYR A 141 2.61 -7.23 14.73
N GLN A 142 3.87 -6.88 15.04
CA GLN A 142 4.56 -7.34 16.25
C GLN A 142 4.27 -6.48 17.49
N THR A 143 3.99 -5.18 17.33
CA THR A 143 3.97 -4.23 18.45
C THR A 143 2.64 -3.54 18.72
N ASN A 144 1.64 -3.65 17.83
CA ASN A 144 0.35 -2.98 17.98
C ASN A 144 -0.77 -3.97 18.39
N PRO A 145 -1.21 -3.96 19.66
CA PRO A 145 -2.23 -4.90 20.14
C PRO A 145 -3.59 -4.74 19.46
N LYS A 146 -3.92 -3.54 18.96
CA LYS A 146 -5.19 -3.31 18.26
C LYS A 146 -5.18 -4.00 16.89
N ILE A 147 -4.05 -3.90 16.17
CA ILE A 147 -3.90 -4.56 14.87
C ILE A 147 -3.88 -6.08 15.07
N GLN A 148 -3.12 -6.57 16.05
CA GLN A 148 -3.10 -7.99 16.42
C GLN A 148 -4.50 -8.51 16.72
N ALA A 149 -5.23 -7.86 17.64
CA ALA A 149 -6.58 -8.29 17.99
C ALA A 149 -7.56 -8.29 16.82
N ALA A 150 -7.43 -7.36 15.87
CA ALA A 150 -8.27 -7.31 14.68
C ALA A 150 -7.95 -8.44 13.69
N GLN A 151 -6.67 -8.65 13.40
CA GLN A 151 -6.21 -9.63 12.42
C GLN A 151 -6.26 -11.07 12.95
N ASP A 152 -5.99 -11.28 14.24
CA ASP A 152 -6.07 -12.60 14.88
C ASP A 152 -7.50 -13.15 14.90
N ARG A 153 -8.53 -12.31 14.83
CA ARG A 153 -9.92 -12.77 14.63
C ARG A 153 -10.12 -13.43 13.27
N VAL A 154 -9.31 -13.08 12.28
CA VAL A 154 -9.38 -13.59 10.91
C VAL A 154 -8.43 -14.77 10.71
N TYR A 155 -7.23 -14.69 11.29
CA TYR A 155 -6.12 -15.63 11.04
C TYR A 155 -5.78 -16.54 12.23
N GLY A 156 -6.45 -16.39 13.37
CA GLY A 156 -6.20 -17.11 14.60
C GLY A 156 -5.28 -16.35 15.57
N GLU A 157 -5.47 -16.59 16.86
CA GLU A 157 -4.72 -15.94 17.96
C GLU A 157 -3.21 -16.09 17.79
N GLY A 158 -2.44 -14.99 17.91
CA GLY A 158 -0.99 -14.98 17.77
C GLY A 158 -0.47 -15.15 16.34
N SER A 159 -1.35 -15.26 15.34
CA SER A 159 -0.93 -15.39 13.94
C SER A 159 -0.37 -14.08 13.41
N THR A 160 -0.92 -12.93 13.82
CA THR A 160 -0.46 -11.61 13.36
C THR A 160 0.98 -11.35 13.73
N GLU A 161 1.36 -11.60 14.98
CA GLU A 161 2.73 -11.46 15.45
C GLU A 161 3.69 -12.41 14.70
N PHE A 162 3.28 -13.66 14.47
CA PHE A 162 4.07 -14.62 13.69
C PHE A 162 4.28 -14.16 12.25
N ILE A 163 3.23 -13.68 11.58
CA ILE A 163 3.31 -13.11 10.23
C ILE A 163 4.28 -11.93 10.21
N GLY A 164 4.19 -11.03 11.20
CA GLY A 164 5.11 -9.90 11.32
C GLY A 164 6.58 -10.35 11.40
N ARG A 165 6.88 -11.35 12.24
CA ARG A 165 8.24 -11.92 12.35
C ARG A 165 8.71 -12.59 11.06
N ALA A 166 7.84 -13.32 10.37
CA ALA A 166 8.17 -13.97 9.10
C ALA A 166 8.53 -12.95 8.01
N LEU A 167 7.77 -11.86 7.90
CA LEU A 167 8.03 -10.79 6.94
C LEU A 167 9.32 -10.05 7.30
N GLU A 168 9.52 -9.70 8.57
CA GLU A 168 10.76 -9.08 9.03
C GLU A 168 11.99 -9.94 8.75
N ALA A 169 11.93 -11.24 9.06
CA ALA A 169 13.03 -12.17 8.80
C ALA A 169 13.38 -12.27 7.31
N PHE A 170 12.38 -12.25 6.43
CA PHE A 170 12.56 -12.26 4.98
C PHE A 170 13.35 -11.03 4.49
N TYR A 171 12.98 -9.82 4.91
CA TYR A 171 13.60 -8.57 4.44
C TYR A 171 14.93 -8.24 5.15
N ASN A 172 15.12 -8.65 6.40
CA ASN A 172 16.38 -8.43 7.13
C ASN A 172 17.47 -9.45 6.79
N ARG A 173 17.17 -10.41 5.91
CA ARG A 173 18.14 -11.39 5.46
C ARG A 173 19.18 -10.69 4.60
N PRO A 174 20.48 -10.74 4.94
CA PRO A 174 21.51 -10.16 4.09
C PRO A 174 21.41 -10.82 2.72
N ALA A 175 21.20 -10.00 1.69
CA ALA A 175 21.13 -10.47 0.33
C ALA A 175 22.34 -11.36 0.06
N ARG A 176 22.11 -12.65 -0.20
CA ARG A 176 23.04 -13.35 -1.09
C ARG A 176 22.94 -12.53 -2.37
N ARG A 177 23.96 -11.69 -2.60
CA ARG A 177 24.21 -11.03 -3.87
C ARG A 177 23.85 -12.04 -4.94
N TRP A 178 22.80 -11.76 -5.71
CA TRP A 178 22.53 -12.52 -6.91
C TRP A 178 23.81 -12.50 -7.72
N GLY A 179 24.42 -13.68 -7.84
CA GLY A 179 25.63 -13.88 -8.59
C GLY A 179 25.36 -13.43 -10.02
N THR A 180 26.14 -12.45 -10.46
CA THR A 180 26.57 -12.42 -11.84
C THR A 180 27.36 -13.71 -12.08
N GLU A 181 26.74 -14.67 -12.75
CA GLU A 181 27.43 -15.61 -13.65
C GLU A 181 26.86 -15.41 -15.06
#